data_AF-A0A8J2MB89-F1
#
_entry.id   AF-A0A8J2MB89-F1
#
_cell.length_a   1.000
_cell.length_b   1.000
_cell.length_c   1.000
_cell.angle_alpha   90.00
_cell.angle_beta   90.00
_cell.angle_gamma   90.00
#
_symmetry.space_group_name_H-M   'P 1'
#
loop_
_entity.id
_entity.type
_entity.pdbx_description
1 polymer ?
#
loop_
_entity_poly.entity_id
_entity_poly.type
_entity_poly.pdbx_seq_one_letter_code
_entity_poly.pdbx_strand_id
1 'polypeptide(L)'
;MSRTGYTCIRHVFCSLNVLVWLSACGILGAVLWLRLATSGLANLVPQYNFASADTVFLIIGGVTFVVAFFGCCGAWFQSRFMLITLHCCGVRDYTDWFQIDAWPTEDRVPDSCCIKRERYCGRLDPEGRNKESWYKEGCAAAIQTWVVQRLHVLGSVGLIVGFLQLFGLVTSMILFCTVKHKRASHSYKSYDTSAS
;
A
#
# COMPACT_ATOMS: atom_id res chain seq x y z
N MET A 1 15.11 23.43 9.08
CA MET A 1 14.80 22.43 8.04
C MET A 1 13.51 22.85 7.35
N SER A 2 13.58 23.28 6.09
CA SER A 2 12.54 24.09 5.45
C SER A 2 11.25 23.31 5.15
N ARG A 3 10.09 23.93 5.42
CA ARG A 3 8.73 23.44 5.08
C ARG A 3 8.55 23.10 3.58
N THR A 4 9.46 23.53 2.71
CA THR A 4 9.41 23.25 1.27
C THR A 4 9.93 21.85 0.91
N GLY A 5 10.80 21.26 1.75
CA GLY A 5 11.47 19.99 1.45
C GLY A 5 10.56 18.77 1.57
N TYR A 6 9.74 18.70 2.62
CA TYR A 6 8.86 17.54 2.86
C TYR A 6 7.77 17.40 1.79
N THR A 7 7.25 18.52 1.27
CA THR A 7 6.22 18.54 0.22
C THR A 7 6.79 18.09 -1.13
N CYS A 8 8.03 18.50 -1.44
CA CYS A 8 8.75 18.05 -2.64
C CYS A 8 9.04 16.56 -2.60
N ILE A 9 9.54 16.04 -1.47
CA ILE A 9 9.80 14.61 -1.27
C ILE A 9 8.52 13.79 -1.46
N ARG A 10 7.39 14.23 -0.89
CA ARG A 10 6.10 13.54 -1.03
C ARG A 10 5.60 13.51 -2.48
N HIS A 11 5.75 14.61 -3.20
CA HIS A 11 5.36 14.69 -4.62
C HIS A 11 6.25 13.82 -5.51
N VAL A 12 7.57 13.90 -5.34
CA VAL A 12 8.53 13.07 -6.08
C VAL A 12 8.29 11.59 -5.80
N PHE A 13 8.06 11.21 -4.54
CA PHE A 13 7.75 9.84 -4.16
C PHE A 13 6.45 9.34 -4.81
N CYS A 14 5.39 10.16 -4.81
CA CYS A 14 4.13 9.82 -5.46
C CYS A 14 4.32 9.63 -6.98
N SER A 15 4.98 10.58 -7.64
CA SER A 15 5.26 10.53 -9.08
C SER A 15 6.10 9.31 -9.47
N LEU A 16 7.12 8.96 -8.68
CA LEU A 16 7.94 7.78 -8.95
C LEU A 16 7.16 6.46 -8.79
N ASN A 17 6.30 6.33 -7.77
CA ASN A 17 5.46 5.14 -7.62
C ASN A 17 4.44 4.99 -8.75
N VAL A 18 3.87 6.09 -9.26
CA VAL A 18 2.98 6.05 -10.44
C VAL A 18 3.72 5.60 -11.70
N LEU A 19 4.94 6.11 -11.93
CA LEU A 19 5.74 5.72 -13.10
C LEU A 19 6.14 4.24 -13.04
N VAL A 20 6.54 3.75 -11.86
CA VAL A 20 6.86 2.33 -11.64
C VAL A 20 5.63 1.45 -11.81
N TRP A 21 4.44 1.93 -11.43
CA TRP A 21 3.19 1.22 -11.65
C TRP A 21 2.86 1.06 -13.14
N LEU A 22 2.96 2.16 -13.91
CA LEU A 22 2.73 2.13 -15.36
C LEU A 22 3.73 1.23 -16.10
N SER A 23 5.00 1.24 -15.70
CA SER A 23 6.01 0.36 -16.30
C SER A 23 5.74 -1.11 -15.99
N ALA A 24 5.34 -1.45 -14.75
CA ALA A 24 4.95 -2.81 -14.37
C ALA A 24 3.73 -3.30 -15.16
N CYS A 25 2.72 -2.44 -15.36
CA CYS A 25 1.58 -2.75 -16.24
C CYS A 25 2.02 -3.08 -17.67
N GLY A 26 2.91 -2.28 -18.24
CA GLY A 26 3.43 -2.49 -19.59
C GLY A 26 4.21 -3.81 -19.71
N ILE A 27 5.08 -4.11 -18.74
CA ILE A 27 5.87 -5.36 -18.71
C ILE A 27 4.94 -6.57 -18.59
N LEU A 28 3.97 -6.56 -17.66
CA LEU A 28 3.02 -7.66 -17.51
C LEU A 28 2.17 -7.88 -18.76
N GLY A 29 1.71 -6.80 -19.39
CA GLY A 29 0.98 -6.86 -20.65
C GLY A 29 1.81 -7.48 -21.77
N ALA A 30 3.06 -7.03 -21.94
CA ALA A 30 3.97 -7.57 -22.95
C ALA A 30 4.31 -9.05 -22.70
N VAL A 31 4.63 -9.41 -21.45
CA VAL A 31 4.92 -10.81 -21.07
C VAL A 31 3.70 -11.70 -21.27
N LEU A 32 2.52 -11.28 -20.83
CA LEU A 32 1.28 -12.03 -21.02
C LEU A 32 0.94 -12.19 -22.51
N TRP A 33 1.12 -11.13 -23.30
CA TRP A 33 0.94 -11.18 -24.75
C TRP A 33 1.89 -12.16 -25.42
N LEU A 34 3.20 -12.09 -25.11
CA LEU A 34 4.21 -13.01 -25.63
C LEU A 34 3.91 -14.47 -25.25
N ARG A 35 3.43 -14.70 -24.02
CA ARG A 35 3.02 -16.04 -23.55
C ARG A 35 1.83 -16.57 -24.30
N LEU A 36 0.79 -15.75 -24.50
CA LEU A 36 -0.41 -16.16 -25.22
C LEU A 36 -0.09 -16.39 -26.71
N ALA A 37 0.72 -15.53 -27.33
CA ALA A 37 1.15 -15.67 -28.72
C ALA A 37 2.01 -16.93 -28.94
N THR A 38 2.86 -17.30 -27.97
CA THR A 38 3.72 -18.50 -28.05
C THR A 38 3.05 -19.77 -27.51
N SER A 39 1.94 -19.68 -26.79
CA SER A 39 1.18 -20.83 -26.25
C SER A 39 0.71 -21.80 -27.34
N GLY A 40 0.45 -21.30 -28.56
CA GLY A 40 0.14 -22.12 -29.73
C GLY A 40 1.29 -23.04 -30.15
N LEU A 41 2.54 -22.67 -29.84
CA LEU A 41 3.76 -23.45 -30.09
C LEU A 41 4.18 -24.29 -28.86
N ALA A 42 3.74 -23.91 -27.66
CA ALA A 42 4.10 -24.54 -26.39
C ALA A 42 3.46 -25.92 -26.15
N ASN A 43 2.41 -26.29 -26.90
CA ASN A 43 1.80 -27.63 -26.83
C ASN A 43 2.74 -28.76 -27.33
N LEU A 44 3.93 -28.43 -27.85
CA LEU A 44 4.91 -29.38 -28.40
C LEU A 44 6.15 -29.59 -27.50
N VAL A 45 6.33 -28.82 -26.42
CA VAL A 45 7.51 -28.95 -25.53
C VAL A 45 7.06 -29.12 -24.07
N PRO A 46 7.00 -30.36 -23.56
CA PRO A 46 6.71 -30.60 -22.16
C PRO A 46 7.99 -30.35 -21.38
N GLN A 47 8.07 -29.25 -20.64
CA GLN A 47 8.87 -29.04 -19.41
C GLN A 47 8.81 -27.55 -19.07
N TYR A 48 7.72 -27.14 -18.42
CA TYR A 48 7.60 -25.81 -17.82
C TYR A 48 8.50 -25.79 -16.57
N ASN A 49 9.78 -25.46 -16.78
CA ASN A 49 10.68 -25.28 -15.66
C ASN A 49 10.24 -24.03 -14.89
N PHE A 50 10.10 -24.11 -13.56
CA PHE A 50 9.64 -22.99 -12.71
C PHE A 50 10.56 -21.75 -12.81
N ALA A 51 11.77 -21.93 -13.34
CA ALA A 51 12.79 -20.91 -13.57
C ALA A 51 12.80 -20.31 -14.99
N SER A 52 11.74 -20.52 -15.79
CA SER A 52 11.66 -19.90 -17.11
C SER A 52 11.61 -18.37 -17.00
N ALA A 53 12.37 -17.66 -17.85
CA ALA A 53 12.56 -16.21 -17.74
C ALA A 53 11.24 -15.43 -17.74
N ASP A 54 10.29 -15.87 -18.55
CA ASP A 54 8.93 -15.34 -18.65
C ASP A 54 8.08 -15.56 -17.38
N THR A 55 8.35 -16.59 -16.58
CA THR A 55 7.70 -16.80 -15.26
C THR A 55 8.28 -15.86 -14.23
N VAL A 56 9.60 -15.69 -14.25
CA VAL A 56 10.30 -14.72 -13.40
C VAL A 56 9.83 -13.29 -13.69
N PHE A 57 9.74 -12.87 -14.95
CA PHE A 57 9.25 -11.53 -15.29
C PHE A 57 7.78 -11.31 -14.90
N LEU A 58 6.94 -12.34 -14.97
CA LEU A 58 5.54 -12.26 -14.55
C LEU A 58 5.43 -12.09 -13.02
N ILE A 59 6.20 -12.87 -12.25
CA ILE A 59 6.21 -12.77 -10.78
C ILE A 59 6.77 -11.39 -10.34
N ILE A 60 7.92 -10.98 -10.87
CA ILE A 60 8.54 -9.69 -10.52
C ILE A 60 7.63 -8.52 -10.92
N GLY A 61 7.05 -8.56 -12.13
CA GLY A 61 6.11 -7.55 -12.61
C GLY A 61 4.87 -7.47 -11.74
N GLY A 62 4.31 -8.62 -11.33
CA GLY A 62 3.14 -8.69 -10.45
C GLY A 62 3.41 -8.11 -9.06
N VAL A 63 4.54 -8.48 -8.44
CA VAL A 63 4.96 -7.94 -7.15
C VAL A 63 5.17 -6.41 -7.23
N THR A 64 5.85 -5.94 -8.28
CA THR A 64 6.12 -4.51 -8.49
C THR A 64 4.84 -3.72 -8.70
N PHE A 65 3.87 -4.25 -9.47
CA PHE A 65 2.56 -3.64 -9.67
C PHE A 65 1.82 -3.47 -8.33
N VAL A 66 1.78 -4.52 -7.50
CA VAL A 66 1.10 -4.50 -6.20
C VAL A 66 1.76 -3.51 -5.24
N VAL A 67 3.09 -3.54 -5.13
CA VAL A 67 3.84 -2.64 -4.24
C VAL A 67 3.69 -1.18 -4.66
N ALA A 68 3.77 -0.88 -5.97
CA ALA A 68 3.64 0.48 -6.47
C ALA A 68 2.21 1.03 -6.30
N PHE A 69 1.19 0.19 -6.49
CA PHE A 69 -0.20 0.54 -6.22
C PHE A 69 -0.41 0.90 -4.73
N PHE A 70 0.04 0.04 -3.81
CA PHE A 70 -0.06 0.30 -2.37
C PHE A 70 0.85 1.45 -1.90
N GLY A 71 1.99 1.70 -2.54
CA GLY A 71 2.84 2.86 -2.27
C GLY A 71 2.18 4.18 -2.68
N CYS A 72 1.52 4.20 -3.83
CA CYS A 72 0.78 5.36 -4.32
C CYS A 72 -0.52 5.59 -3.53
N CYS A 73 -1.27 4.52 -3.26
CA CYS A 73 -2.43 4.57 -2.39
C CYS A 73 -2.04 4.92 -0.96
N GLY A 74 -0.94 4.42 -0.39
CA GLY A 74 -0.52 4.78 0.98
C GLY A 74 -0.08 6.24 1.13
N ALA A 75 0.54 6.83 0.09
CA ALA A 75 0.90 8.25 0.07
C ALA A 75 -0.32 9.18 -0.11
N TRP A 76 -1.38 8.72 -0.79
CA TRP A 76 -2.61 9.47 -1.03
C TRP A 76 -3.67 9.23 0.06
N PHE A 77 -3.77 8.00 0.57
CA PHE A 77 -4.67 7.57 1.62
C PHE A 77 -3.93 7.58 2.96
N GLN A 78 -4.14 8.66 3.70
CA GLN A 78 -3.99 8.69 5.15
C GLN A 78 -5.05 7.75 5.74
N SER A 79 -4.68 6.46 5.86
CA SER A 79 -5.59 5.31 5.89
C SER A 79 -6.51 5.28 7.12
N ARG A 80 -7.78 5.59 6.91
CA ARG A 80 -8.90 5.22 7.81
C ARG A 80 -9.43 3.78 7.53
N PHE A 81 -8.88 3.07 6.55
CA PHE A 81 -9.46 1.83 6.04
C PHE A 81 -9.04 0.58 6.82
N MET A 82 -7.91 0.61 7.52
CA MET A 82 -7.42 -0.54 8.30
C MET A 82 -8.30 -0.89 9.51
N LEU A 83 -9.16 0.04 9.97
CA LEU A 83 -10.07 -0.19 11.10
C LEU A 83 -11.36 -0.93 10.73
N ILE A 84 -11.73 -1.04 9.44
CA ILE A 84 -13.07 -1.52 9.04
C ILE A 84 -13.14 -3.06 8.93
N THR A 85 -12.00 -3.75 8.79
CA THR A 85 -11.96 -5.21 8.54
C THR A 85 -11.73 -6.04 9.81
N LEU A 86 -11.52 -5.40 10.96
CA LEU A 86 -11.35 -6.12 12.21
C LEU A 86 -12.74 -6.37 12.77
N HIS A 87 -13.09 -7.64 12.88
CA HIS A 87 -14.36 -8.15 13.42
C HIS A 87 -14.48 -7.85 14.92
N CYS A 88 -14.52 -6.57 15.27
CA CYS A 88 -14.45 -6.03 16.61
C CYS A 88 -15.43 -4.88 16.78
N CYS A 89 -15.72 -4.50 18.02
CA CYS A 89 -16.60 -3.39 18.33
C CYS A 89 -16.18 -2.66 19.59
N GLY A 90 -16.09 -1.33 19.48
CA GLY A 90 -15.57 -0.47 20.54
C GLY A 90 -14.05 -0.60 20.69
N VAL A 91 -13.47 0.18 21.60
CA VAL A 91 -12.03 0.17 21.86
C VAL A 91 -11.68 -1.05 22.72
N ARG A 92 -12.39 -1.23 23.83
CA ARG A 92 -12.25 -2.35 24.77
C ARG A 92 -13.37 -3.38 24.61
N ASP A 93 -14.60 -2.92 24.40
CA ASP A 93 -15.78 -3.75 24.17
C ASP A 93 -16.91 -2.93 23.53
N TYR A 94 -17.98 -3.58 23.09
CA TYR A 94 -19.14 -2.93 22.46
C TYR A 94 -19.83 -1.89 23.37
N THR A 95 -19.68 -2.00 24.70
CA THR A 95 -20.25 -1.06 25.67
C THR A 95 -19.66 0.35 25.57
N ASP A 96 -18.51 0.52 24.91
CA ASP A 96 -17.89 1.84 24.69
C ASP A 96 -18.80 2.77 23.86
N TRP A 97 -19.79 2.21 23.18
CA TRP A 97 -20.81 2.96 22.44
C TRP A 97 -22.01 3.37 23.28
N PHE A 98 -22.12 2.91 24.53
CA PHE A 98 -23.22 3.30 25.41
C PHE A 98 -22.93 4.66 26.04
N GLN A 99 -23.96 5.49 26.18
CA GLN A 99 -23.86 6.81 26.81
C GLN A 99 -22.93 7.80 26.09
N ILE A 100 -22.84 7.72 24.75
CA ILE A 100 -22.12 8.72 23.96
C ILE A 100 -23.04 9.87 23.51
N ASP A 101 -22.47 11.05 23.23
CA ASP A 101 -23.19 12.26 22.81
C ASP A 101 -24.04 12.07 21.53
N ALA A 102 -23.69 11.08 20.69
CA ALA A 102 -24.40 10.81 19.44
C ALA A 102 -25.77 10.14 19.64
N TRP A 103 -25.98 9.44 20.77
CA TRP A 103 -27.25 8.80 21.14
C TRP A 103 -27.38 8.67 22.66
N PRO A 104 -27.59 9.79 23.38
CA PRO A 104 -27.55 9.82 24.84
C PRO A 104 -28.69 9.04 25.51
N THR A 105 -29.77 8.73 24.77
CA THR A 105 -30.98 8.09 25.29
C THR A 105 -31.13 6.62 24.88
N GLU A 106 -30.19 6.08 24.10
CA GLU A 106 -30.30 4.72 23.56
C GLU A 106 -28.98 3.95 23.77
N ASP A 107 -29.05 2.76 24.39
CA ASP A 107 -27.92 1.83 24.42
C ASP A 107 -27.84 1.09 23.08
N ARG A 108 -27.07 1.65 22.15
CA ARG A 108 -26.90 1.12 20.78
C ARG A 108 -25.45 1.16 20.32
N VAL A 109 -25.15 0.32 19.34
CA VAL A 109 -23.86 0.27 18.64
C VAL A 109 -24.04 0.71 17.18
N PRO A 110 -22.97 1.11 16.47
CA PRO A 110 -23.04 1.32 15.03
C PRO A 110 -23.32 0.01 14.27
N ASP A 111 -23.98 0.08 13.10
CA ASP A 111 -24.26 -1.12 12.28
C ASP A 111 -22.99 -1.86 11.82
N SER A 112 -21.82 -1.21 11.81
CA SER A 112 -20.52 -1.88 11.54
C SER A 112 -20.10 -2.86 12.64
N CYS A 113 -20.70 -2.77 13.83
CA CYS A 113 -20.49 -3.67 14.96
C CYS A 113 -21.22 -5.01 14.81
N CYS A 114 -22.09 -5.14 13.81
CA CYS A 114 -22.90 -6.34 13.62
C CYS A 114 -22.18 -7.41 12.79
N ILE A 115 -22.36 -8.66 13.21
CA ILE A 115 -21.80 -9.85 12.55
C ILE A 115 -22.48 -10.07 11.20
N LYS A 116 -23.81 -9.93 11.16
CA LYS A 116 -24.60 -9.95 9.92
C LYS A 116 -24.93 -8.53 9.52
N ARG A 117 -24.77 -8.23 8.23
CA ARG A 117 -25.02 -6.90 7.67
C ARG A 117 -26.51 -6.68 7.42
N GLU A 118 -27.24 -6.47 8.50
CA GLU A 118 -28.65 -6.09 8.48
C GLU A 118 -28.79 -4.60 8.80
N ARG A 119 -29.80 -3.92 8.24
CA ARG A 119 -30.03 -2.50 8.52
C ARG A 119 -30.52 -2.34 9.96
N TYR A 120 -29.95 -1.39 10.70
CA TYR A 120 -30.32 -1.04 12.08
C TYR A 120 -30.10 -2.17 13.11
N CYS A 121 -29.25 -3.15 12.81
CA CYS A 121 -28.90 -4.23 13.72
C CYS A 121 -28.23 -3.74 15.03
N GLY A 122 -27.64 -2.54 15.02
CA GLY A 122 -26.97 -1.97 16.19
C GLY A 122 -27.91 -1.36 17.23
N ARG A 123 -29.18 -1.12 16.90
CA ARG A 123 -30.20 -0.62 17.84
C ARG A 123 -30.77 -1.79 18.62
N LEU A 124 -30.80 -1.71 19.95
CA LEU A 124 -31.35 -2.79 20.79
C LEU A 124 -32.82 -3.05 20.46
N ASP A 125 -33.17 -4.32 20.22
CA ASP A 125 -34.56 -4.74 20.05
C ASP A 125 -35.33 -4.64 21.38
N PRO A 126 -36.67 -4.52 21.37
CA PRO A 126 -37.50 -4.44 22.58
C PRO A 126 -37.30 -5.61 23.55
N GLU A 127 -36.91 -6.77 23.01
CA GLU A 127 -36.64 -8.00 23.77
C GLU A 127 -35.13 -8.24 24.01
N GLY A 128 -34.25 -7.35 23.54
CA GLY A 128 -32.79 -7.43 23.74
C GLY A 128 -32.07 -8.60 23.04
N ARG A 129 -32.76 -9.34 22.16
CA ARG A 129 -32.26 -10.58 21.54
C ARG A 129 -31.11 -10.37 20.55
N ASN A 130 -31.05 -9.20 19.92
CA ASN A 130 -30.05 -8.89 18.90
C ASN A 130 -28.65 -8.59 19.45
N LYS A 131 -28.49 -8.54 20.78
CA LYS A 131 -27.20 -8.31 21.44
C LYS A 131 -26.15 -9.38 21.12
N GLU A 132 -26.57 -10.60 20.79
CA GLU A 132 -25.67 -11.70 20.36
C GLU A 132 -25.12 -11.50 18.95
N SER A 133 -25.79 -10.69 18.12
CA SER A 133 -25.38 -10.40 16.74
C SER A 133 -24.28 -9.34 16.62
N TRP A 134 -23.71 -8.90 17.74
CA TRP A 134 -22.69 -7.86 17.80
C TRP A 134 -21.32 -8.45 18.14
N TYR A 135 -20.25 -7.88 17.57
CA TYR A 135 -18.88 -8.25 17.95
C TYR A 135 -18.64 -7.90 19.43
N LYS A 136 -18.12 -8.88 20.18
CA LYS A 136 -17.79 -8.76 21.62
C LYS A 136 -16.31 -8.47 21.88
N GLU A 137 -15.49 -8.53 20.85
CA GLU A 137 -14.06 -8.25 20.99
C GLU A 137 -13.81 -6.75 20.80
N GLY A 138 -13.07 -6.14 21.73
CA GLY A 138 -12.58 -4.78 21.58
C GLY A 138 -11.54 -4.67 20.47
N CYS A 139 -11.62 -3.60 19.69
CA CYS A 139 -10.72 -3.40 18.56
C CYS A 139 -9.25 -3.21 18.97
N ALA A 140 -8.96 -2.68 20.17
CA ALA A 140 -7.57 -2.54 20.63
C ALA A 140 -6.87 -3.90 20.76
N ALA A 141 -7.53 -4.88 21.38
CA ALA A 141 -7.00 -6.23 21.55
C ALA A 141 -6.95 -6.99 20.22
N ALA A 142 -7.98 -6.84 19.38
CA ALA A 142 -8.02 -7.46 18.05
C ALA A 142 -6.87 -6.95 17.15
N ILE A 143 -6.63 -5.63 17.12
CA ILE A 143 -5.50 -5.03 16.39
C ILE A 143 -4.19 -5.57 16.92
N GLN A 144 -3.99 -5.55 18.24
CA GLN A 144 -2.74 -5.99 18.85
C GLN A 144 -2.46 -7.46 18.52
N THR A 145 -3.47 -8.32 18.63
CA THR A 145 -3.34 -9.74 18.32
C THR A 145 -3.02 -9.97 16.85
N TRP A 146 -3.72 -9.27 15.95
CA TRP A 146 -3.45 -9.33 14.51
C TRP A 146 -2.02 -8.87 14.18
N VAL A 147 -1.57 -7.75 14.76
CA VAL A 147 -0.22 -7.23 14.53
C VAL A 147 0.84 -8.20 15.03
N VAL A 148 0.71 -8.74 16.25
CA VAL A 148 1.70 -9.67 16.81
C VAL A 148 1.73 -10.96 16.00
N GLN A 149 0.57 -11.49 15.60
CA GLN A 149 0.48 -12.70 14.79
C GLN A 149 1.00 -12.51 13.36
N ARG A 150 0.90 -11.31 12.79
CA ARG A 150 1.33 -11.00 11.41
C ARG A 150 2.64 -10.21 11.37
N LEU A 151 3.31 -10.02 12.51
CA LEU A 151 4.45 -9.13 12.65
C LEU A 151 5.57 -9.47 11.66
N HIS A 152 5.81 -10.76 11.43
CA HIS A 152 6.82 -11.25 10.50
C HIS A 152 6.47 -10.92 9.04
N VAL A 153 5.19 -10.96 8.66
CA VAL A 153 4.74 -10.55 7.32
C VAL A 153 4.87 -9.03 7.15
N LEU A 154 4.38 -8.27 8.12
CA LEU A 154 4.48 -6.80 8.10
C LEU A 154 5.94 -6.33 8.12
N GLY A 155 6.78 -6.96 8.94
CA GLY A 155 8.19 -6.65 9.10
C GLY A 155 9.00 -6.97 7.84
N SER A 156 8.80 -8.14 7.23
CA SER A 156 9.51 -8.52 6.00
C SER A 156 9.12 -7.64 4.82
N VAL A 157 7.82 -7.41 4.60
CA VAL A 157 7.33 -6.52 3.53
C VAL A 157 7.84 -5.09 3.75
N GLY A 158 7.74 -4.58 4.98
CA GLY A 158 8.21 -3.24 5.34
C GLY A 158 9.71 -3.07 5.13
N LEU A 159 10.52 -4.07 5.50
CA LEU A 159 11.97 -4.04 5.33
C LEU A 159 12.37 -4.01 3.84
N ILE A 160 11.79 -4.89 3.02
CA ILE A 160 12.06 -4.96 1.58
C ILE A 160 11.68 -3.64 0.90
N VAL A 161 10.47 -3.15 1.18
CA VAL A 161 9.98 -1.89 0.62
C VAL A 161 10.85 -0.71 1.06
N GLY A 162 11.21 -0.65 2.35
CA GLY A 162 12.07 0.40 2.89
C GLY A 162 13.47 0.40 2.27
N PHE A 163 14.08 -0.77 2.08
CA PHE A 163 15.37 -0.90 1.42
C PHE A 163 15.34 -0.42 -0.03
N LEU A 164 14.35 -0.86 -0.81
CA LEU A 164 14.18 -0.45 -2.20
C LEU A 164 13.95 1.06 -2.34
N GLN A 165 13.16 1.65 -1.44
CA GLN A 165 12.88 3.09 -1.43
C GLN A 165 14.11 3.91 -1.02
N LEU A 166 14.85 3.47 -0.01
CA LEU A 166 16.08 4.15 0.42
C LEU A 166 17.12 4.16 -0.70
N PHE A 167 17.30 3.02 -1.38
CA PHE A 167 18.20 2.92 -2.52
C PHE A 167 17.82 3.87 -3.67
N GLY A 168 16.52 3.96 -3.97
CA GLY A 168 16.00 4.89 -4.99
C GLY A 168 16.25 6.36 -4.63
N LEU A 169 16.06 6.75 -3.37
CA LEU A 169 16.32 8.11 -2.90
C LEU A 169 17.79 8.49 -2.95
N VAL A 170 18.68 7.59 -2.50
CA VAL A 170 20.13 7.80 -2.54
C VAL A 170 20.61 7.95 -3.98
N THR A 171 20.18 7.05 -4.87
CA THR A 171 20.56 7.10 -6.29
C THR A 171 20.06 8.37 -6.97
N SER A 172 18.83 8.80 -6.68
CA SER A 172 18.27 10.06 -7.19
C SER A 172 19.08 11.28 -6.72
N MET A 173 19.48 11.31 -5.45
CA MET A 173 20.35 12.37 -4.91
C MET A 173 21.72 12.40 -5.58
N ILE A 174 22.36 11.23 -5.75
CA ILE A 174 23.65 11.13 -6.44
C ILE A 174 23.52 11.62 -7.88
N LEU A 175 22.50 11.16 -8.62
CA LEU A 175 22.26 11.57 -10.00
C LEU A 175 22.03 13.08 -10.11
N PHE A 176 21.24 13.67 -9.21
CA PHE A 176 21.03 15.11 -9.17
C PHE A 176 22.35 15.88 -8.93
N CYS A 177 23.16 15.43 -7.98
CA CYS A 177 24.49 16.01 -7.71
C CYS A 177 25.42 15.89 -8.92
N THR A 178 25.45 14.73 -9.58
CA THR A 178 26.26 14.51 -10.79
C THR A 178 25.81 15.39 -11.95
N VAL A 179 24.50 15.51 -12.20
CA VAL A 179 23.94 16.37 -13.26
C VAL A 179 24.25 17.84 -12.98
N LYS A 180 24.08 18.30 -11.74
CA LYS A 180 24.41 19.68 -11.35
C LYS A 180 25.89 19.98 -11.52
N HIS A 181 26.76 19.07 -11.09
CA HIS A 181 28.21 19.19 -11.27
C HIS A 181 28.59 19.25 -12.76
N LYS A 182 28.00 18.37 -13.59
CA LYS A 182 28.25 18.34 -15.03
C LYS A 182 27.81 19.65 -15.72
N ARG A 183 26.65 20.21 -15.34
CA ARG A 183 26.18 21.51 -15.84
C ARG A 183 27.10 22.66 -15.42
N ALA A 184 27.54 22.70 -14.17
CA ALA A 184 28.45 23.72 -13.65
C ALA A 184 29.83 23.69 -14.35
N SER A 185 30.39 22.49 -14.56
CA SER A 185 31.66 22.31 -15.28
C SER A 185 31.58 22.75 -16.74
N HIS A 186 30.47 22.46 -17.44
CA HIS A 186 30.27 22.91 -18.82
C HIS A 186 30.11 24.44 -18.91
N SER A 187 29.40 25.04 -17.94
CA SER A 187 29.27 26.49 -17.86
C SER A 187 30.62 27.17 -17.65
N TYR A 188 31.48 26.62 -16.78
CA TYR A 188 32.85 27.12 -16.56
C TYR A 188 33.69 27.07 -17.85
N LYS A 189 33.66 25.95 -18.59
CA LYS A 189 34.39 25.79 -19.86
C LYS A 189 33.93 26.77 -20.96
N SER A 190 32.66 27.16 -20.99
CA SER A 190 32.17 28.17 -21.95
C SER A 190 32.67 29.58 -21.64
N TYR A 191 32.87 29.96 -20.37
CA TYR A 191 33.45 31.26 -20.03
C TYR A 191 34.94 31.36 -20.40
N ASP A 192 35.69 30.27 -20.25
CA ASP A 192 37.13 30.23 -20.53
C ASP A 192 37.43 30.42 -22.03
N THR A 193 36.64 29.76 -22.90
CA THR A 193 36.77 29.87 -24.38
C THR A 193 36.36 31.25 -24.92
N SER A 194 35.67 32.07 -24.12
CA SER A 194 35.20 33.41 -24.52
C SER A 194 36.16 34.53 -24.10
N ALA A 195 37.22 34.20 -23.36
CA ALA A 195 38.17 35.15 -22.78
C ALA A 195 39.54 35.18 -23.48
N SER A 196 39.67 34.49 -24.62
CA SER A 196 40.88 34.40 -25.46
C SER A 196 40.65 34.93 -26.86
#